data_AF-A0A9X9LRA8-F1
#
_entry.id   AF-A0A9X9LRA8-F1
#
_cell.length_a   1.000
_cell.length_b   1.000
_cell.length_c   1.000
_cell.angle_alpha   90.00
_cell.angle_beta   90.00
_cell.angle_gamma   90.00
#
_symmetry.space_group_name_H-M   'P 1'
#
loop_
_entity.id
_entity.type
_entity.pdbx_description
1 polymer ?
#
loop_
_entity_poly.entity_id
_entity_poly.type
_entity_poly.pdbx_seq_one_letter_code
_entity_poly.pdbx_strand_id
1 'polypeptide(L)'
;METQRDSTSLQRWPLLLLLLGLVVTPATSRTLSYREAVLRVVDSLNQRSSDENLYRLLKLNSQPQGDENPNIPQPASFTVKETVCPKTTQQPLEQCDFKDNGLVKQCHGTVSLQEDKSYFDISCEENLEASKFSWLGNRLRRLWESIRRIGQRIRPFSKYDLPQEES
;
A
#
# COMPACT_ATOMS: atom_id res chain seq x y z
N MET A 1 63.55 -44.36 23.28
CA MET A 1 62.99 -44.06 21.94
C MET A 1 61.87 -45.05 21.72
N GLU A 2 60.59 -44.71 21.67
CA GLU A 2 59.88 -43.44 21.53
C GLU A 2 58.51 -43.62 22.21
N THR A 3 58.07 -42.64 23.00
CA THR A 3 56.70 -42.58 23.52
C THR A 3 55.82 -41.93 22.45
N GLN A 4 55.01 -42.73 21.76
CA GLN A 4 54.05 -42.24 20.78
C GLN A 4 52.91 -41.51 21.51
N ARG A 5 53.01 -40.19 21.54
CA ARG A 5 51.99 -39.29 22.10
C ARG A 5 50.89 -39.14 21.07
N ASP A 6 49.73 -39.76 21.31
CA ASP A 6 48.53 -39.64 20.47
C ASP A 6 48.07 -38.18 20.43
N SER A 7 48.57 -37.45 19.43
CA SER A 7 48.20 -36.08 19.11
C SER A 7 47.08 -36.08 18.06
N THR A 8 45.97 -36.75 18.33
CA THR A 8 44.83 -36.81 17.38
C THR A 8 43.52 -36.27 17.97
N SER A 9 43.47 -36.03 19.29
CA SER A 9 42.25 -35.58 19.98
C SER A 9 42.01 -34.06 19.88
N LEU A 10 43.04 -33.22 20.07
CA LEU A 10 42.85 -31.75 20.09
C LEU A 10 42.68 -31.08 18.72
N GLN A 11 43.12 -31.72 17.63
CA GLN A 11 43.08 -31.13 16.28
C GLN A 11 41.71 -31.26 15.58
N ARG A 12 40.79 -32.05 16.16
CA ARG A 12 39.48 -32.35 15.56
C ARG A 12 38.39 -31.32 15.89
N TRP A 13 38.53 -30.60 17.01
CA TRP A 13 37.62 -29.54 17.42
C TRP A 13 37.72 -28.24 16.60
N PRO A 14 38.92 -27.73 16.23
CA PRO A 14 39.01 -26.50 15.42
C PRO A 14 38.46 -26.69 14.01
N LEU A 15 38.60 -27.88 13.41
CA LEU A 15 37.99 -28.22 12.11
C LEU A 15 36.46 -28.23 12.17
N LEU A 16 35.89 -28.73 13.27
CA LEU A 16 34.44 -28.72 13.51
C LEU A 16 33.91 -27.29 13.66
N LEU A 17 34.62 -26.41 14.37
CA LEU A 17 34.24 -25.00 14.50
C LEU A 17 34.37 -24.22 13.18
N LEU A 18 35.38 -24.52 12.35
CA LEU A 18 35.53 -23.98 11.00
C LEU A 18 34.38 -24.39 10.07
N LEU A 19 33.91 -25.64 10.16
CA LEU A 19 32.75 -26.14 9.40
C LEU A 19 31.42 -25.53 9.87
N LEU A 20 31.28 -25.17 11.16
CA LEU A 20 30.09 -24.49 11.68
C LEU A 20 30.04 -22.98 11.35
N GLY A 21 31.18 -22.35 11.02
CA GLY A 21 31.26 -20.90 10.78
C GLY A 21 30.71 -20.42 9.43
N LEU A 22 30.29 -21.34 8.54
CA LEU A 22 30.04 -21.04 7.13
C LEU A 22 28.57 -21.07 6.72
N VAL A 23 27.65 -20.56 7.56
CA VAL A 23 26.26 -20.29 7.11
C VAL A 23 25.72 -19.01 7.72
N VAL A 24 26.48 -17.90 7.63
CA VAL A 24 25.89 -16.57 7.77
C VAL A 24 25.62 -16.06 6.35
N THR A 25 24.44 -16.39 5.83
CA THR A 25 23.95 -15.72 4.62
C THR A 25 23.75 -14.25 4.96
N PRO A 26 24.39 -13.31 4.25
CA PRO A 26 24.09 -11.90 4.45
C PRO A 26 22.60 -11.69 4.18
N ALA A 27 21.88 -11.11 5.15
CA ALA A 27 20.49 -10.72 4.97
C ALA A 27 20.46 -9.52 4.02
N THR A 28 20.34 -9.78 2.71
CA THR A 28 20.02 -8.74 1.74
C THR A 28 18.57 -8.32 1.96
N SER A 29 18.35 -7.16 2.55
CA SER A 29 17.01 -6.59 2.66
C SER A 29 16.55 -6.11 1.28
N ARG A 30 15.35 -6.53 0.88
CA ARG A 30 14.74 -6.04 -0.35
C ARG A 30 14.31 -4.60 -0.15
N THR A 31 14.62 -3.77 -1.13
CA THR A 31 14.07 -2.41 -1.21
C THR A 31 12.73 -2.46 -1.94
N LEU A 32 11.68 -2.01 -1.27
CA LEU A 32 10.34 -1.85 -1.79
C LEU A 32 10.25 -0.52 -2.54
N SER A 33 9.41 -0.48 -3.59
CA SER A 33 8.95 0.80 -4.13
C SER A 33 8.12 1.54 -3.07
N TYR A 34 8.06 2.87 -3.16
CA TYR A 34 7.20 3.67 -2.27
C TYR A 34 5.76 3.16 -2.22
N ARG A 35 5.19 2.77 -3.36
CA ARG A 35 3.83 2.22 -3.41
C ARG A 35 3.71 0.88 -2.69
N GLU A 36 4.65 -0.04 -2.87
CA GLU A 36 4.67 -1.31 -2.12
C GLU A 36 4.81 -1.07 -0.62
N ALA A 37 5.65 -0.12 -0.20
CA ALA A 37 5.79 0.26 1.20
C ALA A 37 4.47 0.79 1.79
N VAL A 38 3.75 1.65 1.06
CA VAL A 38 2.43 2.13 1.51
C VAL A 38 1.40 1.00 1.56
N LEU A 39 1.34 0.10 0.57
CA LEU A 39 0.42 -1.03 0.61
C LEU A 39 0.67 -1.95 1.80
N ARG A 40 1.94 -2.24 2.10
CA ARG A 40 2.32 -3.01 3.27
C ARG A 40 1.89 -2.35 4.58
N VAL A 41 2.00 -1.03 4.67
CA VAL A 41 1.50 -0.25 5.81
C VAL A 41 -0.02 -0.38 5.92
N VAL A 42 -0.77 -0.31 4.81
CA VAL A 42 -2.23 -0.51 4.80
C VAL A 42 -2.59 -1.90 5.34
N ASP A 43 -1.86 -2.95 4.94
CA ASP A 43 -2.09 -4.30 5.47
C ASP A 43 -1.88 -4.36 6.98
N SER A 44 -0.81 -3.75 7.47
CA SER A 44 -0.51 -3.73 8.91
C SER A 44 -1.50 -2.86 9.71
N LEU A 45 -2.01 -1.77 9.14
CA LEU A 45 -3.12 -1.00 9.73
C LEU A 45 -4.38 -1.85 9.88
N ASN A 46 -4.74 -2.63 8.86
CA ASN A 46 -5.88 -3.55 8.94
C ASN A 46 -5.68 -4.64 10.00
N GLN A 47 -4.46 -5.17 10.13
CA GLN A 47 -4.14 -6.17 11.15
C GLN A 47 -4.32 -5.61 12.57
N ARG A 48 -3.83 -4.38 12.83
CA ARG A 48 -3.87 -3.75 14.15
C ARG A 48 -5.20 -3.09 14.51
N SER A 49 -6.00 -2.68 13.53
CA SER A 49 -7.29 -2.03 13.76
C SER A 49 -8.33 -2.98 14.36
N SER A 50 -9.28 -2.43 15.14
CA SER A 50 -10.47 -3.14 15.61
C SER A 50 -11.69 -2.94 14.68
N ASP A 51 -11.52 -2.33 13.51
CA ASP A 51 -12.58 -2.16 12.52
C ASP A 51 -13.13 -3.53 12.03
N GLU A 52 -14.43 -3.59 11.72
CA GLU A 52 -15.10 -4.81 11.25
C GLU A 52 -14.71 -5.19 9.81
N ASN A 53 -14.56 -4.17 8.95
CA ASN A 53 -14.26 -4.32 7.53
C ASN A 53 -12.83 -3.89 7.23
N LEU A 54 -12.25 -4.48 6.19
CA LEU A 54 -10.94 -4.08 5.70
C LEU A 54 -10.99 -2.70 5.05
N TYR A 55 -9.91 -1.94 5.19
CA TYR A 55 -9.66 -0.70 4.49
C TYR A 55 -8.67 -0.92 3.36
N ARG A 56 -8.97 -0.37 2.18
CA ARG A 56 -8.08 -0.44 1.02
C ARG A 56 -7.58 0.95 0.68
N LEU A 57 -6.35 1.03 0.15
CA LEU A 57 -5.78 2.26 -0.39
C LEU A 57 -6.71 2.85 -1.48
N LEU A 58 -7.26 4.03 -1.21
CA LEU A 58 -8.10 4.78 -2.15
C LEU A 58 -7.23 5.68 -3.03
N LYS A 59 -6.29 6.41 -2.41
CA LYS A 59 -5.47 7.40 -3.10
C LYS A 59 -4.14 7.64 -2.38
N LEU A 60 -3.05 7.78 -3.14
CA LEU A 60 -1.80 8.38 -2.67
C LEU A 60 -1.91 9.91 -2.86
N ASN A 61 -1.81 10.68 -1.78
CA ASN A 61 -1.95 12.14 -1.84
C ASN A 61 -0.63 12.84 -2.13
N SER A 62 0.48 12.26 -1.70
CA SER A 62 1.82 12.73 -2.01
C SER A 62 2.78 11.57 -2.17
N GLN A 63 3.80 11.78 -3.01
CA GLN A 63 4.97 10.93 -3.14
C GLN A 63 6.20 11.79 -2.85
N PRO A 64 7.25 11.26 -2.21
CA PRO A 64 8.48 12.01 -1.96
C PRO A 64 9.06 12.57 -3.27
N GLN A 65 9.63 13.77 -3.22
CA GLN A 65 10.36 14.33 -4.36
C GLN A 65 11.85 14.02 -4.22
N GLY A 66 12.48 13.55 -5.30
CA GLY A 66 13.92 13.26 -5.37
C GLY A 66 14.25 11.78 -5.20
N ASP A 67 15.53 11.49 -5.00
CA ASP A 67 16.03 10.12 -4.82
C ASP A 67 15.56 9.54 -3.48
N GLU A 68 14.74 8.49 -3.56
CA GLU A 68 14.22 7.75 -2.42
C GLU A 68 15.34 6.95 -1.72
N ASN A 69 16.03 7.55 -0.74
CA ASN A 69 17.01 6.81 0.06
C ASN A 69 16.31 5.74 0.91
N PRO A 70 16.55 4.44 0.67
CA PRO A 70 15.81 3.37 1.34
C PRO A 70 16.15 3.24 2.83
N ASN A 71 17.26 3.84 3.28
CA ASN A 71 17.67 3.82 4.67
C ASN A 71 16.95 4.87 5.53
N ILE A 72 16.28 5.83 4.90
CA ILE A 72 15.59 6.95 5.56
C ILE A 72 14.07 6.72 5.42
N PRO A 73 13.30 6.77 6.52
CA PRO A 73 11.84 6.74 6.44
C PRO A 73 11.30 7.86 5.56
N GLN A 74 10.46 7.50 4.59
CA GLN A 74 9.90 8.42 3.61
C GLN A 74 8.58 8.99 4.11
N PRO A 75 8.34 10.30 3.97
CA PRO A 75 7.06 10.89 4.33
C PRO A 75 5.94 10.31 3.45
N ALA A 76 4.80 10.03 4.06
CA ALA A 76 3.64 9.50 3.36
C ALA A 76 2.36 10.23 3.76
N SER A 77 1.55 10.55 2.76
CA SER A 77 0.17 10.96 2.94
C SER A 77 -0.71 10.25 1.93
N PHE A 78 -1.72 9.55 2.42
CA PHE A 78 -2.61 8.74 1.61
C PHE A 78 -3.98 8.61 2.27
N THR A 79 -4.96 8.18 1.50
CA THR A 79 -6.33 7.99 1.95
C THR A 79 -6.69 6.53 1.77
N VAL A 80 -7.34 5.94 2.77
CA VAL A 80 -7.91 4.60 2.72
C VAL A 80 -9.43 4.67 2.81
N LYS A 81 -10.12 3.71 2.20
CA LYS A 81 -11.57 3.61 2.24
C LYS A 81 -12.01 2.21 2.63
N GLU A 82 -13.04 2.14 3.47
CA GLU A 82 -13.67 0.91 3.92
C GLU A 82 -14.19 0.09 2.74
N THR A 83 -13.98 -1.21 2.80
CA THR A 83 -14.39 -2.19 1.78
C THR A 83 -15.62 -2.99 2.24
N VAL A 84 -16.17 -3.80 1.34
CA VAL A 84 -17.24 -4.75 1.68
C VAL A 84 -16.73 -6.02 2.36
N CYS A 85 -15.41 -6.23 2.35
CA CYS A 85 -14.79 -7.42 2.92
C CYS A 85 -14.70 -7.30 4.43
N PRO A 86 -15.18 -8.30 5.19
CA PRO A 86 -14.91 -8.37 6.62
C PRO A 86 -13.42 -8.64 6.86
N LYS A 87 -12.92 -8.26 8.04
CA LYS A 87 -11.52 -8.50 8.44
C LYS A 87 -11.11 -9.98 8.42
N THR A 88 -12.07 -10.90 8.53
CA THR A 88 -11.86 -12.36 8.47
C THR A 88 -11.71 -12.91 7.05
N THR A 89 -11.84 -12.07 6.02
CA THR A 89 -11.68 -12.53 4.64
C THR A 89 -10.26 -13.06 4.40
N GLN A 90 -10.15 -14.09 3.55
CA GLN A 90 -8.86 -14.62 3.07
C GLN A 90 -8.53 -14.12 1.67
N GLN A 91 -9.43 -13.34 1.07
CA GLN A 91 -9.23 -12.79 -0.27
C GLN A 91 -8.16 -11.67 -0.23
N PRO A 92 -7.39 -11.50 -1.32
CA PRO A 92 -6.49 -10.36 -1.47
C PRO A 92 -7.24 -9.03 -1.35
N LEU A 93 -6.63 -8.05 -0.68
CA LEU A 93 -7.24 -6.74 -0.43
C LEU A 93 -7.61 -6.00 -1.74
N GLU A 94 -6.90 -6.27 -2.84
CA GLU A 94 -7.15 -5.69 -4.16
C GLU A 94 -8.44 -6.19 -4.81
N GLN A 95 -8.97 -7.33 -4.36
CA GLN A 95 -10.23 -7.91 -4.83
C GLN A 95 -11.43 -7.43 -4.00
N CYS A 96 -11.16 -6.76 -2.87
CA CYS A 96 -12.20 -6.18 -2.04
C CYS A 96 -12.68 -4.85 -2.64
N ASP A 97 -13.93 -4.85 -3.08
CA ASP A 97 -14.61 -3.65 -3.57
C ASP A 97 -14.81 -2.65 -2.43
N PHE A 98 -14.72 -1.36 -2.77
CA PHE A 98 -15.05 -0.31 -1.81
C PHE A 98 -16.53 -0.35 -1.45
N LYS A 99 -16.82 -0.18 -0.16
CA LYS A 99 -18.20 -0.02 0.31
C LYS A 99 -18.71 1.34 -0.17
N ASP A 100 -19.90 1.38 -0.75
CA ASP A 100 -20.46 2.60 -1.37
C ASP A 100 -20.42 3.81 -0.41
N ASN A 101 -20.90 3.59 0.82
CA ASN A 101 -20.90 4.56 1.92
C ASN A 101 -19.82 4.24 2.96
N GLY A 102 -18.73 3.60 2.51
CA GLY A 102 -17.61 3.24 3.36
C GLY A 102 -16.93 4.46 3.95
N LEU A 103 -16.49 4.35 5.20
CA LEU A 103 -15.70 5.39 5.85
C LEU A 103 -14.40 5.63 5.09
N VAL A 104 -14.01 6.90 5.03
CA VAL A 104 -12.76 7.34 4.41
C VAL A 104 -11.86 7.86 5.52
N LYS A 105 -10.65 7.32 5.64
CA LYS A 105 -9.65 7.76 6.61
C LYS A 105 -8.45 8.36 5.89
N GLN A 106 -8.00 9.50 6.36
CA GLN A 106 -6.80 10.17 5.90
C GLN A 106 -5.63 9.76 6.79
N CYS A 107 -4.55 9.28 6.19
CA CYS A 107 -3.38 8.78 6.89
C CYS A 107 -2.14 9.65 6.60
N HIS A 108 -1.35 9.92 7.63
CA HIS A 108 -0.14 10.74 7.57
C HIS A 108 0.98 10.16 8.44
N GLY A 109 2.22 10.32 7.99
CA GLY A 109 3.41 9.98 8.76
C GLY A 109 4.57 9.52 7.88
N THR A 110 5.25 8.42 8.23
CA THR A 110 6.42 7.91 7.50
C THR A 110 6.37 6.40 7.23
N VAL A 111 6.97 5.99 6.12
CA VAL A 111 7.08 4.59 5.67
C VAL A 111 8.53 4.19 5.42
N SER A 112 8.90 2.96 5.78
CA SER A 112 10.21 2.39 5.44
C SER A 112 10.16 1.69 4.09
N LEU A 113 11.13 1.97 3.23
CA LEU A 113 11.30 1.26 1.95
C LEU A 113 12.04 -0.08 2.13
N GLN A 114 12.66 -0.32 3.29
CA GLN A 114 13.29 -1.60 3.59
C GLN A 114 12.25 -2.62 4.08
N GLU A 115 12.17 -3.76 3.39
CA GLU A 115 11.19 -4.81 3.68
C GLU A 115 11.40 -5.49 5.05
N ASP A 116 12.61 -5.57 5.57
CA ASP A 116 12.89 -6.17 6.87
C ASP A 116 12.50 -5.25 8.05
N LYS A 117 12.33 -3.95 7.81
CA LYS A 117 11.88 -3.00 8.84
C LYS A 117 10.35 -3.02 8.96
N SER A 118 9.87 -3.37 10.15
CA SER A 118 8.44 -3.36 10.51
C SER A 118 7.96 -2.04 11.12
N TYR A 119 8.88 -1.11 11.39
CA TYR A 119 8.56 0.18 11.98
C TYR A 119 8.04 1.15 10.92
N PHE A 120 6.80 1.58 11.10
CA PHE A 120 6.18 2.68 10.38
C PHE A 120 5.41 3.52 11.40
N ASP A 121 5.52 4.83 11.27
CA ASP A 121 4.86 5.80 12.14
C ASP A 121 3.77 6.48 11.32
N ILE A 122 2.57 5.91 11.34
CA ILE A 122 1.42 6.36 10.55
C ILE A 122 0.21 6.47 11.46
N SER A 123 -0.38 7.66 11.49
CA SER A 123 -1.67 7.93 12.13
C SER A 123 -2.74 8.09 11.05
N CYS A 124 -3.95 7.58 11.31
CA CYS A 124 -5.09 7.69 10.41
C CYS A 124 -6.28 8.30 11.15
N GLU A 125 -6.85 9.34 10.57
CA GLU A 125 -8.00 10.08 11.11
C GLU A 125 -9.17 9.99 10.14
N GLU A 126 -10.41 9.96 10.66
CA GLU A 126 -11.60 9.94 9.82
C GLU A 126 -11.74 11.25 9.04
N ASN A 127 -11.83 11.15 7.72
CA ASN A 127 -12.05 12.30 6.86
C ASN A 127 -13.56 12.49 6.60
N LEU A 128 -14.19 13.26 7.48
CA LEU A 128 -15.63 13.52 7.47
C LEU A 128 -16.12 14.28 6.22
N GLU A 129 -15.25 15.03 5.54
CA GLU A 129 -15.61 15.74 4.31
C GLU A 129 -15.60 14.79 3.10
N ALA A 130 -14.57 13.95 2.99
CA ALA A 130 -14.48 12.96 1.91
C ALA A 130 -15.60 11.90 2.00
N SER A 131 -16.01 11.51 3.21
CA SER A 131 -17.12 10.57 3.41
C SER A 131 -18.46 11.17 2.96
N LYS A 132 -18.73 12.45 3.28
CA LYS A 132 -19.91 13.19 2.80
C LYS A 132 -19.94 13.30 1.27
N PHE A 133 -18.81 13.64 0.65
CA PHE A 133 -18.71 13.73 -0.81
C PHE A 133 -18.86 12.37 -1.51
N SER A 134 -18.36 11.28 -0.93
CA SER A 134 -18.60 9.92 -1.46
C SER A 134 -20.11 9.60 -1.52
N TRP A 135 -20.86 9.95 -0.47
CA TRP A 135 -22.31 9.76 -0.42
C TRP A 135 -23.06 10.64 -1.44
N LEU A 136 -22.70 11.93 -1.54
CA LEU A 136 -23.30 12.86 -2.51
C LEU A 136 -22.98 12.49 -3.97
N GLY A 137 -21.73 12.11 -4.25
CA GLY A 137 -21.29 11.70 -5.58
C GLY A 137 -22.05 10.47 -6.08
N ASN A 138 -22.27 9.48 -5.21
CA ASN A 138 -23.05 8.28 -5.57
C ASN A 138 -24.53 8.60 -5.85
N ARG A 139 -25.13 9.55 -5.12
CA ARG A 139 -26.51 10.01 -5.38
C ARG A 139 -26.62 10.71 -6.73
N LEU A 140 -25.62 11.52 -7.09
CA LEU A 140 -25.52 12.18 -8.39
C LEU A 140 -25.24 11.19 -9.53
N ARG A 141 -24.45 10.13 -9.29
CA ARG A 141 -24.17 9.08 -10.29
C ARG A 141 -25.44 8.34 -10.72
N ARG A 142 -26.29 7.93 -9.77
CA ARG A 142 -27.58 7.28 -10.07
C ARG A 142 -28.52 8.19 -10.87
N LEU A 143 -28.46 9.50 -10.60
CA LEU A 143 -29.21 10.50 -11.35
C LEU A 143 -28.69 10.62 -12.80
N TRP A 144 -27.37 10.69 -12.97
CA TRP A 144 -26.71 10.73 -14.27
C TRP A 144 -26.91 9.47 -15.11
N GLU A 145 -26.91 8.28 -14.51
CA GLU A 145 -27.21 7.01 -15.21
C GLU A 145 -28.65 6.95 -15.73
N SER A 146 -29.58 7.61 -15.04
CA SER A 146 -30.97 7.75 -15.50
C SER A 146 -31.08 8.75 -16.65
N ILE A 147 -30.33 9.86 -16.62
CA ILE A 147 -30.28 10.87 -17.70
C ILE A 147 -29.57 10.31 -18.95
N ARG A 148 -28.53 9.49 -18.78
CA ARG A 148 -27.80 8.86 -19.90
C ARG A 148 -28.68 7.94 -20.75
N ARG A 149 -29.68 7.27 -20.14
CA ARG A 149 -30.66 6.46 -20.88
C ARG A 149 -31.62 7.30 -21.74
N ILE A 150 -31.84 8.56 -21.37
CA ILE A 150 -32.66 9.52 -22.15
C ILE A 150 -31.83 10.10 -23.30
N GLY A 151 -30.53 10.37 -23.09
CA GLY A 151 -29.63 10.95 -24.10
C GLY A 151 -29.29 10.05 -25.29
N GLN A 152 -29.42 8.71 -25.19
CA GLN A 152 -29.16 7.80 -26.33
C GLN A 152 -30.20 7.92 -27.46
N ARG A 153 -31.29 8.66 -27.25
CA ARG A 153 -32.32 8.92 -28.27
C ARG A 153 -32.08 10.20 -29.08
N ILE A 154 -31.09 11.01 -28.72
CA ILE A 154 -30.77 12.28 -29.39
C ILE A 154 -29.28 12.23 -29.79
N ARG A 155 -28.99 11.64 -30.96
CA ARG A 155 -27.73 11.93 -31.66
C ARG A 155 -27.87 13.32 -32.28
N PRO A 156 -27.00 14.30 -32.02
CA PRO A 156 -27.06 15.56 -32.75
C PRO A 156 -26.49 15.36 -34.16
N PHE A 157 -27.36 15.51 -35.15
CA PHE A 157 -27.00 15.99 -36.48
C PHE A 157 -26.74 17.50 -36.38
N SER A 158 -25.55 17.97 -36.75
CA SER A 158 -25.27 19.28 -37.40
C SER A 158 -23.74 19.46 -37.37
N LYS A 159 -23.02 19.31 -38.49
CA LYS A 159 -22.86 20.24 -39.63
C LYS A 159 -22.60 21.69 -39.18
N TYR A 160 -21.37 22.13 -39.52
CA TYR A 160 -20.79 23.47 -39.75
C TYR A 160 -21.76 24.68 -39.64
N ASP A 161 -21.36 25.84 -39.12
CA ASP A 161 -20.39 26.76 -39.72
C ASP A 161 -19.78 27.76 -38.71
N LEU A 162 -18.51 28.13 -38.92
CA LEU A 162 -17.82 29.29 -38.32
C LEU A 162 -17.99 30.51 -39.24
N PRO A 163 -18.13 31.73 -38.67
CA PRO A 163 -17.45 32.89 -39.26
C PRO A 163 -16.58 33.64 -38.25
N GLN A 164 -15.53 34.24 -38.81
CA GLN A 164 -14.46 34.98 -38.14
C GLN A 164 -14.94 36.30 -37.50
N GLU A 165 -14.28 36.67 -36.41
CA GLU A 165 -14.40 37.97 -35.75
C GLU A 165 -13.25 38.88 -36.23
N GLU A 166 -13.60 40.04 -36.78
CA GLU A 166 -12.68 41.13 -37.10
C GLU A 166 -12.87 42.21 -36.02
N SER A 167 -11.83 42.49 -35.23
CA SER A 167 -11.42 43.85 -34.81
C SER A 167 -10.07 43.83 -34.11
#